data_AF-S6EV55-F1
#
_entry.id   AF-S6EV55-F1
#
_cell.length_a   1.000
_cell.length_b   1.000
_cell.length_c   1.000
_cell.angle_alpha   90.00
_cell.angle_beta   90.00
_cell.angle_gamma   90.00
#
_symmetry.space_group_name_H-M   'P 1'
#
loop_
_entity.id
_entity.type
_entity.pdbx_description
1 polymer ?
#
loop_
_entity_poly.entity_id
_entity_poly.type
_entity_poly.pdbx_seq_one_letter_code
_entity_poly.pdbx_strand_id
1 'polypeptide(L)'
;MAFTHDFTGTKEKKMFDKKLLESSELYDKRYRNFSTLIILPLFILLIGGLIFTFFAYKELTVMSTGTIEPTKIIAQIQSTNANPIIENNLKEGKTVKENSLLLKYNGTPEQTQLNELLTQKQQVSDKKAQLDLLQKSLTNEKMNFQLPIALAMKKALKTMKHK
;
A
#
# COMPACT_ATOMS: atom_id res chain seq x y z
N MET A 1 23.03 -74.34 -110.92
CA MET A 1 21.70 -73.91 -111.41
C MET A 1 20.65 -74.42 -110.43
N ALA A 2 19.61 -73.61 -110.16
CA ALA A 2 18.46 -73.80 -109.25
C ALA A 2 18.72 -73.58 -107.74
N PHE A 3 18.19 -72.48 -107.15
CA PHE A 3 16.93 -72.34 -106.37
C PHE A 3 17.01 -73.11 -105.03
N THR A 4 16.89 -72.55 -103.81
CA THR A 4 16.02 -71.51 -103.24
C THR A 4 16.63 -70.98 -101.92
N HIS A 5 16.37 -69.72 -101.53
CA HIS A 5 15.89 -69.35 -100.19
C HIS A 5 15.60 -67.83 -100.14
N ASP A 6 14.30 -67.52 -100.09
CA ASP A 6 13.77 -66.23 -99.68
C ASP A 6 13.93 -66.09 -98.14
N PHE A 7 14.47 -64.97 -97.68
CA PHE A 7 14.04 -64.38 -96.41
C PHE A 7 14.24 -62.86 -96.43
N THR A 8 13.14 -62.19 -96.73
CA THR A 8 12.88 -60.76 -96.55
C THR A 8 12.87 -60.39 -95.07
N GLY A 9 13.23 -59.15 -94.72
CA GLY A 9 12.90 -58.60 -93.41
C GLY A 9 13.78 -57.44 -92.97
N THR A 10 13.73 -56.33 -93.69
CA THR A 10 13.18 -55.06 -93.20
C THR A 10 14.04 -54.33 -92.15
N LYS A 11 14.72 -53.29 -92.66
CA LYS A 11 15.26 -52.19 -91.87
C LYS A 11 14.18 -51.66 -90.93
N GLU A 12 14.41 -51.73 -89.62
CA GLU A 12 13.63 -51.00 -88.64
C GLU A 12 13.73 -49.50 -88.94
N LYS A 13 12.68 -48.96 -89.58
CA LYS A 13 12.35 -47.55 -89.43
C LYS A 13 11.96 -47.36 -87.97
N LYS A 14 12.79 -46.67 -87.19
CA LYS A 14 12.36 -46.06 -85.92
C LYS A 14 11.22 -45.09 -86.24
N MET A 15 10.00 -45.59 -86.14
CA MET A 15 8.79 -44.79 -86.23
C MET A 15 8.71 -44.02 -84.91
N PHE A 16 9.02 -42.73 -84.95
CA PHE A 16 8.88 -41.84 -83.81
C PHE A 16 7.40 -41.82 -83.39
N ASP A 17 7.07 -42.50 -82.30
CA ASP A 17 5.71 -42.55 -81.77
C ASP A 17 5.29 -41.15 -81.30
N LYS A 18 4.45 -40.50 -82.12
CA LYS A 18 3.90 -39.17 -81.88
C LYS A 18 3.17 -39.06 -80.52
N LYS A 19 2.66 -40.19 -80.02
CA LYS A 19 2.01 -40.34 -78.72
C LYS A 19 2.96 -40.14 -77.53
N LEU A 20 4.25 -40.47 -77.69
CA LEU A 20 5.28 -40.23 -76.68
C LEU A 20 5.66 -38.74 -76.61
N LEU A 21 5.59 -38.04 -77.75
CA LEU A 21 5.82 -36.59 -77.81
C LEU A 21 4.64 -35.79 -77.26
N GLU A 22 3.39 -36.23 -77.53
CA GLU A 22 2.19 -35.66 -76.90
C GLU A 22 2.22 -35.80 -75.38
N SER A 23 2.76 -36.91 -74.87
CA SER A 23 2.92 -37.12 -73.43
C SER A 23 3.87 -36.08 -72.83
N SER A 24 5.03 -35.84 -73.45
CA SER A 24 5.98 -34.81 -73.00
C SER A 24 5.43 -33.39 -73.09
N GLU A 25 4.68 -33.07 -74.15
CA GLU A 25 4.05 -31.76 -74.35
C GLU A 25 2.89 -31.52 -73.35
N LEU A 26 2.15 -32.57 -72.99
CA LEU A 26 1.09 -32.52 -71.97
C LEU A 26 1.63 -32.26 -70.56
N TYR A 27 2.89 -32.62 -70.27
CA TYR A 27 3.56 -32.25 -69.03
C TYR A 27 4.08 -30.81 -69.07
N ASP A 28 4.68 -30.39 -70.17
CA ASP A 28 5.25 -29.04 -70.30
C ASP A 28 4.15 -27.96 -70.27
N LYS A 29 3.01 -28.19 -70.93
CA LYS A 29 1.88 -27.24 -70.93
C LYS A 29 1.10 -27.17 -69.60
N ARG A 30 1.17 -28.21 -68.77
CA ARG A 30 0.44 -28.30 -67.49
C ARG A 30 1.29 -27.90 -66.28
N TYR A 31 2.61 -28.10 -66.35
CA TYR A 31 3.53 -27.87 -65.24
C TYR A 31 4.48 -26.69 -65.41
N ARG A 32 4.43 -25.95 -66.53
CA ARG A 32 5.26 -24.73 -66.72
C ARG A 32 5.08 -23.68 -65.61
N ASN A 33 3.90 -23.62 -65.01
CA ASN A 33 3.60 -22.72 -63.89
C ASN A 33 3.42 -23.48 -62.56
N PHE A 34 3.82 -24.75 -62.45
CA PHE A 34 3.63 -25.55 -61.24
C PHE A 34 4.39 -24.97 -60.05
N SER A 35 5.63 -24.52 -60.29
CA SER A 35 6.41 -23.79 -59.30
C SER A 35 5.69 -22.51 -58.87
N THR A 36 5.11 -21.76 -59.81
CA THR A 36 4.33 -20.55 -59.51
C THR A 36 3.06 -20.86 -58.70
N LEU A 37 2.37 -21.95 -59.03
CA LEU A 37 1.14 -22.39 -58.36
C LEU A 37 1.40 -22.76 -56.89
N ILE A 38 2.58 -23.26 -56.57
CA ILE A 38 2.97 -23.61 -55.19
C ILE A 38 3.66 -22.44 -54.48
N ILE A 39 4.54 -21.69 -55.16
CA ILE A 39 5.31 -20.60 -54.54
C ILE A 39 4.43 -19.40 -54.21
N LEU A 40 3.40 -19.13 -55.00
CA LEU A 40 2.51 -17.98 -54.81
C LEU A 40 1.71 -18.08 -53.49
N PRO A 41 0.98 -19.19 -53.19
CA PRO A 41 0.29 -19.32 -51.90
C PRO A 41 1.27 -19.39 -50.74
N LEU A 42 2.46 -19.99 -50.94
CA LEU A 42 3.50 -20.04 -49.91
C LEU A 42 4.06 -18.65 -49.59
N PHE A 43 4.26 -17.81 -50.60
CA PHE A 43 4.70 -16.42 -50.43
C PHE A 43 3.64 -15.59 -49.72
N ILE A 44 2.38 -15.69 -50.13
CA ILE A 44 1.25 -15.03 -49.45
C ILE A 44 1.17 -15.46 -47.99
N LEU A 45 1.34 -16.76 -47.70
CA LEU A 45 1.39 -17.29 -46.34
C LEU A 45 2.57 -16.70 -45.54
N LEU A 46 3.74 -16.56 -46.17
CA LEU A 46 4.95 -16.01 -45.53
C LEU A 46 4.74 -14.54 -45.16
N ILE A 47 4.23 -13.72 -46.10
CA ILE A 47 3.92 -12.30 -45.85
C ILE A 47 2.81 -12.18 -44.81
N GLY A 48 1.75 -12.97 -44.92
CA GLY A 48 0.66 -12.99 -43.97
C GLY A 48 1.12 -13.37 -42.56
N GLY A 49 2.02 -14.35 -42.45
CA GLY A 49 2.65 -14.74 -41.19
C GLY A 49 3.51 -13.62 -40.60
N LEU A 50 4.32 -12.94 -41.41
CA LEU A 50 5.10 -11.79 -40.96
C LEU A 50 4.21 -10.67 -40.44
N ILE A 51 3.19 -10.27 -41.20
CA ILE A 51 2.24 -9.24 -40.77
C ILE A 51 1.53 -9.69 -39.49
N PHE A 52 1.11 -10.95 -39.42
CA PHE A 52 0.47 -11.53 -38.25
C PHE A 52 1.37 -11.48 -37.01
N THR A 53 2.69 -11.64 -37.12
CA THR A 53 3.58 -11.49 -35.95
C THR A 53 3.64 -10.06 -35.41
N PHE A 54 3.55 -9.04 -36.29
CA PHE A 54 3.47 -7.64 -35.87
C PHE A 54 2.08 -7.25 -35.35
N PHE A 55 1.03 -7.82 -35.93
CA PHE A 55 -0.36 -7.62 -35.51
C PHE A 55 -0.77 -8.48 -34.31
N ALA A 56 -0.01 -9.52 -34.01
CA ALA A 56 -0.20 -10.34 -32.82
C ALA A 56 0.15 -9.49 -31.61
N TYR A 57 -0.83 -8.74 -31.13
CA TYR A 57 -0.82 -8.13 -29.82
C TYR A 57 -0.74 -9.27 -28.80
N LYS A 58 0.48 -9.61 -28.40
CA LYS A 58 0.68 -10.39 -27.19
C LYS A 58 0.24 -9.47 -26.07
N GLU A 59 -0.95 -9.71 -25.53
CA GLU A 59 -1.33 -9.16 -24.23
C GLU A 59 -0.31 -9.70 -23.22
N LEU A 60 0.74 -8.91 -22.96
CA LEU A 60 1.62 -9.08 -21.83
C LEU A 60 0.83 -8.62 -20.61
N THR A 61 -0.15 -9.43 -20.23
CA THR A 61 -0.86 -9.25 -18.97
C THR A 61 0.13 -9.60 -17.87
N VAL A 62 0.83 -8.57 -17.40
CA VAL A 62 1.62 -8.66 -16.19
C VAL A 62 0.62 -8.86 -15.06
N MET A 63 0.37 -10.13 -14.72
CA MET A 63 -0.41 -10.50 -13.54
C MET A 63 0.42 -10.14 -12.32
N SER A 64 0.35 -8.88 -11.91
CA SER A 64 0.93 -8.42 -10.66
C SER A 64 -0.01 -8.82 -9.54
N THR A 65 0.33 -9.89 -8.82
CA THR A 65 -0.32 -10.24 -7.56
C THR A 65 0.13 -9.22 -6.51
N GLY A 66 -0.60 -8.11 -6.41
CA GLY A 66 -0.42 -7.13 -5.36
C GLY A 66 -1.40 -7.39 -4.23
N THR A 67 -0.91 -7.60 -3.01
CA THR A 67 -1.74 -7.51 -1.82
C THR A 67 -2.12 -6.04 -1.60
N ILE A 68 -3.41 -5.77 -1.44
CA ILE A 68 -3.90 -4.43 -1.06
C ILE A 68 -3.60 -4.27 0.43
N GLU A 69 -2.39 -3.84 0.74
CA GLU A 69 -2.00 -3.43 2.09
C GLU A 69 -2.25 -1.92 2.24
N PRO A 70 -2.74 -1.47 3.41
CA PRO A 70 -2.88 -0.05 3.67
C PRO A 70 -1.52 0.63 3.55
N THR A 71 -1.42 1.65 2.68
CA THR A 71 -0.18 2.38 2.33
C THR A 71 0.56 2.93 3.55
N LYS A 72 -0.13 3.10 4.67
CA LYS A 72 0.45 3.47 5.97
C LYS A 72 -0.51 3.06 7.08
N ILE A 73 -0.03 2.33 8.09
CA ILE A 73 -0.73 2.30 9.38
C ILE A 73 -0.57 3.71 9.97
N ILE A 74 -1.64 4.50 9.91
CA ILE A 74 -1.59 5.96 10.15
C ILE A 74 -1.21 6.26 11.60
N ALA A 75 -1.65 5.43 12.56
CA ALA A 75 -1.19 5.40 13.94
C ALA A 75 -1.74 4.16 14.66
N GLN A 76 -0.96 3.55 15.56
CA GLN A 76 -1.50 2.64 16.56
C GLN A 76 -1.83 3.47 17.81
N ILE A 77 -3.12 3.57 18.13
CA ILE A 77 -3.57 4.30 19.31
C ILE A 77 -3.48 3.35 20.49
N GLN A 78 -2.45 3.55 21.31
CA GLN A 78 -2.26 2.80 22.55
C GLN A 78 -2.70 3.64 23.74
N SER A 79 -3.27 2.96 24.74
CA SER A 79 -3.64 3.61 25.99
C SER A 79 -2.39 4.13 26.69
N THR A 80 -2.35 5.41 27.03
CA THR A 80 -1.26 6.00 27.82
C THR A 80 -1.42 5.74 29.33
N ASN A 81 -2.54 5.15 29.73
CA ASN A 81 -2.89 4.81 31.11
C ASN A 81 -3.78 3.56 31.15
N ALA A 82 -3.77 2.81 32.25
CA ALA A 82 -4.58 1.62 32.49
C ALA A 82 -6.01 1.92 33.01
N ASN A 83 -6.46 3.17 32.94
CA ASN A 83 -7.79 3.55 33.41
C ASN A 83 -8.92 2.92 32.60
N PRO A 84 -10.10 2.70 33.20
CA PRO A 84 -11.24 2.16 32.48
C PRO A 84 -11.77 3.16 31.44
N ILE A 85 -12.23 2.65 30.30
CA ILE A 85 -12.85 3.45 29.23
C ILE A 85 -14.30 3.78 29.62
N ILE A 86 -14.67 5.05 29.54
CA ILE A 86 -16.04 5.54 29.80
C ILE A 86 -16.80 5.74 28.48
N GLU A 87 -16.15 6.30 27.45
CA GLU A 87 -16.77 6.53 26.15
C GLU A 87 -15.91 5.92 25.05
N ASN A 88 -16.53 5.14 24.18
CA ASN A 88 -15.89 4.52 23.01
C ASN A 88 -16.57 4.98 21.72
N ASN A 89 -15.85 5.79 20.95
CA ASN A 89 -16.27 6.30 19.64
C ASN A 89 -15.58 5.60 18.46
N LEU A 90 -14.71 4.61 18.75
CA LEU A 90 -14.09 3.73 17.77
C LEU A 90 -15.10 2.68 17.30
N LYS A 91 -15.40 2.70 16.00
CA LYS A 91 -16.18 1.67 15.33
C LYS A 91 -15.42 1.24 14.08
N GLU A 92 -15.42 -0.04 13.79
CA GLU A 92 -14.78 -0.58 12.59
C GLU A 92 -15.37 0.06 11.33
N GLY A 93 -14.51 0.34 10.34
CA GLY A 93 -14.91 0.97 9.08
C GLY A 93 -15.28 2.45 9.15
N LYS A 94 -15.20 3.09 10.33
CA LYS A 94 -15.50 4.52 10.48
C LYS A 94 -14.31 5.39 10.07
N THR A 95 -14.55 6.36 9.20
CA THR A 95 -13.55 7.39 8.87
C THR A 95 -13.40 8.38 10.02
N VAL A 96 -12.18 8.63 10.46
CA VAL A 96 -11.85 9.56 11.54
C VAL A 96 -10.89 10.63 11.04
N LYS A 97 -10.99 11.85 11.59
CA LYS A 97 -10.09 12.97 11.30
C LYS A 97 -9.09 13.12 12.43
N GLU A 98 -7.96 13.76 12.14
CA GLU A 98 -6.99 14.18 13.16
C GLU A 98 -7.69 15.03 14.24
N ASN A 99 -7.34 14.80 15.51
CA ASN A 99 -7.94 15.44 16.70
C ASN A 99 -9.42 15.10 16.98
N SER A 100 -9.98 14.05 16.37
CA SER A 100 -11.31 13.55 16.78
C SER A 100 -11.24 12.76 18.09
N LEU A 101 -12.28 12.88 18.93
CA LEU A 101 -12.39 12.08 20.15
C LEU A 101 -12.71 10.63 19.80
N LEU A 102 -11.78 9.73 20.13
CA LEU A 102 -11.90 8.30 19.84
C LEU A 102 -12.24 7.49 21.08
N LEU A 103 -11.53 7.75 22.18
CA LEU A 103 -11.70 7.09 23.47
C LEU A 103 -11.65 8.13 24.57
N LYS A 104 -12.47 7.94 25.61
CA LYS A 104 -12.42 8.74 26.84
C LYS A 104 -12.20 7.79 28.02
N TYR A 105 -11.14 8.03 28.77
CA TYR A 105 -10.79 7.25 29.95
C TYR A 105 -11.31 7.93 31.21
N ASN A 106 -11.53 7.13 32.26
CA ASN A 106 -11.86 7.66 33.57
C ASN A 106 -10.66 8.40 34.16
N GLY A 107 -10.84 9.68 34.49
CA GLY A 107 -9.79 10.54 35.03
C GLY A 107 -9.93 10.82 36.54
N THR A 108 -10.83 10.13 37.25
CA THR A 108 -11.00 10.35 38.69
C THR A 108 -9.72 10.17 39.51
N PRO A 109 -8.90 9.10 39.34
CA PRO A 109 -7.68 8.96 40.13
C PRO A 109 -6.65 10.06 39.82
N GLU A 110 -6.49 10.47 38.57
CA GLU A 110 -5.57 11.54 38.17
C GLU A 110 -6.05 12.91 38.62
N GLN A 111 -7.37 13.17 38.59
CA GLN A 111 -7.94 14.42 39.10
C GLN A 111 -7.77 14.55 40.61
N THR A 112 -7.96 13.46 41.36
CA THR A 112 -7.70 13.46 42.81
C THR A 112 -6.23 13.76 43.09
N GLN A 113 -5.30 13.08 42.41
CA GLN A 113 -3.86 13.34 42.56
C GLN A 113 -3.47 14.77 42.16
N LEU A 114 -4.04 15.30 41.07
CA LEU A 114 -3.82 16.66 40.64
C LEU A 114 -4.30 17.67 41.69
N ASN A 115 -5.48 17.47 42.25
CA ASN A 115 -6.04 18.34 43.30
C ASN A 115 -5.20 18.29 44.58
N GLU A 116 -4.73 17.12 44.97
CA GLU A 116 -3.80 16.97 46.10
C GLU A 116 -2.50 17.72 45.84
N LEU A 117 -1.89 17.56 44.66
CA LEU A 117 -0.67 18.27 44.26
C LEU A 117 -0.88 19.80 44.23
N LEU A 118 -2.01 20.28 43.70
CA LEU A 118 -2.36 21.70 43.70
C LEU A 118 -2.52 22.23 45.13
N THR A 119 -3.15 21.45 46.01
CA THR A 119 -3.32 21.81 47.42
C THR A 119 -1.97 21.90 48.14
N GLN A 120 -1.08 20.92 47.92
CA GLN A 120 0.27 20.92 48.49
C GLN A 120 1.08 22.14 47.99
N LYS A 121 1.00 22.44 46.69
CA LYS A 121 1.65 23.62 46.11
C LYS A 121 1.15 24.92 46.76
N GLN A 122 -0.15 25.05 46.99
CA GLN A 122 -0.73 26.21 47.66
C GLN A 122 -0.24 26.34 49.10
N GLN A 123 -0.27 25.26 49.88
CA GLN A 123 0.20 25.25 51.27
C GLN A 123 1.67 25.66 51.38
N VAL A 124 2.52 25.20 50.46
CA VAL A 124 3.93 25.58 50.41
C VAL A 124 4.08 27.08 50.08
N SER A 125 3.29 27.59 49.14
CA SER A 125 3.26 29.03 48.81
C SER A 125 2.85 29.88 50.02
N ASP A 126 1.81 29.46 50.74
CA ASP A 126 1.33 30.19 51.92
C ASP A 126 2.35 30.17 53.06
N LYS A 127 2.98 29.02 53.30
CA LYS A 127 4.08 28.90 54.28
C LYS A 127 5.25 29.81 53.92
N LYS A 128 5.62 29.87 52.64
CA LYS A 128 6.68 30.77 52.16
C LYS A 128 6.31 32.24 52.42
N ALA A 129 5.09 32.65 52.08
CA ALA A 129 4.62 34.01 52.33
C ALA A 129 4.61 34.35 53.84
N GLN A 130 4.21 33.41 54.69
CA GLN A 130 4.24 33.58 56.15
C GLN A 130 5.67 33.71 56.69
N LEU A 131 6.61 32.91 56.18
CA LEU A 131 8.03 33.00 56.56
C LEU A 131 8.64 34.33 56.11
N ASP A 132 8.33 34.79 54.90
CA ASP A 132 8.78 36.09 54.39
C ASP A 132 8.24 37.25 55.26
N LEU A 133 6.98 37.18 55.69
CA LEU A 133 6.38 38.16 56.60
C LEU A 133 7.03 38.13 57.99
N LEU A 134 7.30 36.92 58.52
CA LEU A 134 7.99 36.75 59.80
C LEU A 134 9.40 37.34 59.73
N GLN A 135 10.17 37.03 58.69
CA GLN A 135 11.52 37.56 58.50
C GLN A 135 11.53 39.09 58.42
N LYS A 136 10.58 39.69 57.68
CA LYS A 136 10.44 41.16 57.59
C LYS A 136 10.06 41.80 58.93
N SER A 137 9.27 41.10 59.74
CA SER A 137 8.85 41.57 61.07
C SER A 137 9.95 41.44 62.12
N LEU A 138 10.90 40.53 61.92
CA LEU A 138 12.08 40.38 62.79
C LEU A 138 13.21 41.36 62.44
N THR A 139 13.35 41.73 61.17
CA THR A 139 14.39 42.67 60.70
C THR A 139 13.99 44.13 60.82
N ASN A 140 12.69 44.45 60.78
CA ASN A 140 12.20 45.79 61.10
C ASN A 140 11.63 45.75 62.52
N GLU A 141 12.15 46.58 63.45
CA GLU A 141 11.64 46.75 64.83
C GLU A 141 10.21 47.36 64.91
N LYS A 142 9.35 47.10 63.92
CA LYS A 142 7.93 47.44 63.90
C LYS A 142 7.15 46.20 63.54
N MET A 143 6.63 45.51 64.56
CA MET A 143 5.67 44.42 64.45
C MET A 143 4.47 44.87 63.59
N ASN A 144 4.42 44.46 62.33
CA ASN A 144 3.27 44.67 61.46
C ASN A 144 2.64 43.33 61.10
N PHE A 145 2.28 42.57 62.14
CA PHE A 145 1.40 41.42 61.98
C PHE A 145 -0.01 41.94 61.73
N GLN A 146 -0.53 41.71 60.52
CA GLN A 146 -1.95 41.93 60.27
C GLN A 146 -2.79 41.05 61.20
N LEU A 147 -3.99 41.55 61.48
CA LEU A 147 -4.76 41.46 62.73
C LEU A 147 -5.26 40.08 63.24
N PRO A 148 -5.25 38.92 62.52
CA PRO A 148 -5.84 37.69 63.09
C PRO A 148 -5.06 37.10 64.26
N ILE A 149 -3.72 37.11 64.19
CA ILE A 149 -2.86 36.42 65.17
C ILE A 149 -2.77 37.21 66.48
N ALA A 150 -2.69 38.54 66.39
CA ALA A 150 -2.72 39.42 67.56
C ALA A 150 -4.05 39.29 68.33
N LEU A 151 -5.17 39.15 67.61
CA LEU A 151 -6.49 38.97 68.22
C LEU A 151 -6.62 37.59 68.89
N ALA A 152 -6.07 36.53 68.28
CA ALA A 152 -6.02 35.20 68.85
C ALA A 152 -5.15 35.13 70.12
N MET A 153 -3.95 35.73 70.11
CA MET A 153 -3.08 35.81 71.30
C MET A 153 -3.74 36.61 72.43
N LYS A 154 -4.41 37.73 72.11
CA LYS A 154 -5.12 38.52 73.12
C LYS A 154 -6.28 37.76 73.75
N LYS A 155 -6.97 36.92 72.97
CA LYS A 155 -8.05 36.04 73.46
C LYS A 155 -7.51 34.94 74.39
N ALA A 156 -6.40 34.31 74.01
CA ALA A 156 -5.75 33.26 74.80
C ALA A 156 -5.16 33.78 76.13
N LEU A 157 -4.57 34.98 76.11
CA LEU A 157 -4.08 35.65 77.32
C LEU A 157 -5.22 36.04 78.27
N LYS A 158 -6.39 36.41 77.74
CA LYS A 158 -7.57 36.73 78.55
C LYS A 158 -8.16 35.49 79.23
N THR A 159 -8.16 34.34 78.55
CA THR A 159 -8.64 33.07 79.13
C THR A 159 -7.69 32.50 80.20
N MET A 160 -6.40 32.85 80.18
CA MET A 160 -5.43 32.42 81.20
C MET A 160 -5.40 33.29 82.46
N LYS A 161 -6.03 34.48 82.46
CA LYS A 161 -6.09 35.39 83.62
C LYS A 161 -7.33 35.19 84.51
N HIS A 162 -8.21 34.28 84.14
CA HIS A 162 -9.47 33.98 84.84
C HIS A 162 -9.51 32.58 85.47
N LYS A 163 -8.35 31.98 85.74
CA LYS A 163 -8.20 30.79 86.58
C LYS A 163 -7.36 31.17 87.80
#